data_AF-A0A7M2QN24-F1
#
_entry.id   AF-A0A7M2QN24-F1
#
_cell.length_a   1.000
_cell.length_b   1.000
_cell.length_c   1.000
_cell.angle_alpha   90.00
_cell.angle_beta   90.00
_cell.angle_gamma   90.00
#
_symmetry.space_group_name_H-M   'P 1'
#
loop_
_entity.id
_entity.type
_entity.pdbx_description
1 polymer ?
#
loop_
_entity_poly.entity_id
_entity_poly.type
_entity_poly.pdbx_seq_one_letter_code
_entity_poly.pdbx_strand_id
1 'polypeptide(L)'
;MSIRKLKVSEVKKVREELLRRQGGVCALTHYPLDPCDAVLDHCHTTGHIRGTIHRGANSLLGKLENNHKRYGVTLPMMFALGRNLEAYLKQDFSTMPLHPTHKTDEEKRIRRNTLARKRRAAKKELE
;
A
#
# COMPACT_ATOMS: atom_id res chain seq x y z
N MET A 1 -19.64 -25.87 18.07
CA MET A 1 -20.10 -25.57 16.69
C MET A 1 -18.93 -25.76 15.74
N SER A 2 -19.09 -26.53 14.67
CA SER A 2 -18.02 -26.72 13.68
C SER A 2 -17.93 -25.49 12.76
N ILE A 3 -16.74 -24.90 12.64
CA ILE A 3 -16.50 -23.75 11.76
C ILE A 3 -16.43 -24.25 10.31
N ARG A 4 -17.33 -23.77 9.46
CA ARG A 4 -17.39 -24.13 8.04
C ARG A 4 -16.28 -23.42 7.26
N LYS A 5 -15.47 -24.18 6.52
CA LYS A 5 -14.52 -23.67 5.53
C LYS A 5 -15.19 -23.53 4.17
N LEU A 6 -14.96 -22.42 3.46
CA LEU A 6 -15.46 -22.22 2.10
C LEU A 6 -14.74 -23.08 1.08
N LYS A 7 -15.47 -23.51 0.05
CA LYS A 7 -14.90 -24.05 -1.19
C LYS A 7 -14.47 -22.89 -2.10
N VAL A 8 -13.49 -23.13 -2.97
CA VAL A 8 -13.02 -22.14 -3.95
C VAL A 8 -14.17 -21.60 -4.82
N SER A 9 -15.10 -22.48 -5.22
CA SER A 9 -16.29 -22.11 -5.99
C SER A 9 -17.24 -21.15 -5.24
N GLU A 10 -17.17 -21.09 -3.91
CA GLU A 10 -18.03 -20.26 -3.07
C GLU A 10 -17.44 -18.86 -2.84
N VAL A 11 -16.14 -18.68 -3.08
CA VAL A 11 -15.42 -17.42 -2.82
C VAL A 11 -16.03 -16.24 -3.58
N LYS A 12 -16.32 -16.42 -4.88
CA LYS A 12 -16.93 -15.36 -5.71
C LYS A 12 -18.28 -14.93 -5.14
N LYS A 13 -19.15 -15.89 -4.80
CA LYS A 13 -20.48 -15.65 -4.26
C LYS A 13 -20.42 -14.92 -2.92
N VAL A 14 -19.52 -15.33 -2.01
CA VAL A 14 -19.36 -14.69 -0.71
C VAL A 14 -18.81 -13.27 -0.85
N ARG A 15 -17.85 -13.06 -1.76
CA ARG A 15 -17.31 -11.73 -2.06
C ARG A 15 -18.40 -10.77 -2.57
N GLU A 16 -19.21 -11.20 -3.54
CA GLU A 16 -20.29 -10.38 -4.10
C GLU A 16 -21.35 -10.05 -3.06
N GLU A 17 -21.74 -11.03 -2.23
CA GLU A 17 -22.71 -10.81 -1.16
C GLU A 17 -22.17 -9.86 -0.08
N LEU A 18 -20.89 -9.98 0.30
CA LEU A 18 -20.27 -9.05 1.25
C LEU A 18 -20.13 -7.64 0.67
N LEU A 19 -19.75 -7.50 -0.60
CA LEU A 19 -19.70 -6.20 -1.26
C LEU A 19 -21.07 -5.52 -1.25
N ARG A 20 -22.14 -6.28 -1.53
CA ARG A 20 -23.51 -5.79 -1.45
C ARG A 20 -23.88 -5.34 -0.03
N ARG A 21 -23.56 -6.14 0.99
CA ARG A 21 -23.79 -5.80 2.41
C ARG A 21 -23.00 -4.59 2.88
N GLN A 22 -21.80 -4.40 2.32
CA GLN A 22 -20.96 -3.24 2.56
C GLN A 22 -21.46 -1.98 1.83
N GLY A 23 -22.53 -2.06 1.03
CA GLY A 23 -23.05 -0.91 0.28
C GLY A 23 -22.19 -0.52 -0.92
N GLY A 24 -21.42 -1.46 -1.49
CA GLY A 24 -20.57 -1.19 -2.65
C GLY A 24 -19.27 -0.45 -2.32
N VAL A 25 -18.89 -0.36 -1.04
CA VAL A 25 -17.61 0.21 -0.61
C VAL A 25 -16.67 -0.85 -0.05
N CYS A 26 -15.38 -0.54 -0.06
CA CYS A 26 -14.34 -1.36 0.55
C CYS A 26 -14.47 -1.38 2.08
N ALA A 27 -14.41 -2.56 2.68
CA ALA A 27 -14.52 -2.72 4.13
C ALA A 27 -13.38 -2.05 4.93
N LEU A 28 -12.21 -1.85 4.31
CA LEU A 28 -11.05 -1.26 4.97
C LEU A 28 -10.93 0.25 4.74
N THR A 29 -11.13 0.71 3.50
CA THR A 29 -10.88 2.11 3.13
C THR A 29 -12.16 2.94 3.05
N HIS A 30 -13.32 2.29 2.98
CA HIS A 30 -14.64 2.90 2.76
C HIS A 30 -14.80 3.68 1.44
N TYR A 31 -13.83 3.59 0.53
CA TYR A 31 -13.97 4.11 -0.83
C TYR A 31 -14.89 3.20 -1.66
N PRO A 32 -15.57 3.75 -2.69
CA PRO A 32 -16.29 2.96 -3.69
C PRO A 32 -15.42 1.84 -4.24
N LEU A 33 -15.99 0.64 -4.33
CA LEU A 33 -15.28 -0.57 -4.72
C LEU A 33 -15.93 -1.18 -5.95
N ASP A 34 -15.22 -1.08 -7.09
CA ASP A 34 -15.61 -1.76 -8.32
C ASP A 34 -15.55 -3.30 -8.13
N PRO A 35 -16.59 -4.06 -8.52
CA PRO A 35 -16.57 -5.53 -8.45
C PRO A 35 -15.37 -6.20 -9.13
N CYS A 36 -14.78 -5.58 -10.15
CA CYS A 36 -13.59 -6.09 -10.85
C CYS A 36 -12.32 -5.99 -9.99
N ASP A 37 -12.24 -5.02 -9.09
CA ASP A 37 -11.12 -4.84 -8.16
C ASP A 37 -11.37 -5.46 -6.77
N ALA A 38 -12.59 -5.92 -6.52
CA ALA A 38 -12.98 -6.55 -5.27
C ALA A 38 -12.25 -7.89 -5.03
N VAL A 39 -11.68 -8.06 -3.83
CA VAL A 39 -11.11 -9.33 -3.35
C VAL A 39 -11.65 -9.67 -1.96
N LEU A 40 -11.73 -10.97 -1.67
CA LEU A 40 -12.19 -11.48 -0.38
C LEU A 40 -11.01 -11.57 0.60
N ASP A 41 -11.03 -10.74 1.63
CA ASP A 41 -9.98 -10.67 2.64
C ASP A 41 -10.30 -11.56 3.86
N HIS A 42 -9.25 -12.06 4.50
CA HIS A 42 -9.33 -12.93 5.66
C HIS A 42 -8.17 -12.69 6.63
N CYS A 43 -8.39 -12.97 7.91
CA CYS A 43 -7.35 -12.89 8.92
C CYS A 43 -6.35 -14.04 8.75
N HIS A 44 -5.07 -13.72 8.54
CA HIS A 44 -4.01 -14.73 8.37
C HIS A 44 -3.72 -15.55 9.63
N THR A 45 -4.16 -15.10 10.82
CA THR A 45 -3.98 -15.84 12.08
C THR A 45 -5.12 -16.82 12.34
N THR A 46 -6.37 -16.40 12.15
CA THR A 46 -7.55 -17.21 12.51
C THR A 46 -8.25 -17.85 11.32
N GLY A 47 -7.92 -17.44 10.09
CA GLY A 47 -8.56 -17.89 8.86
C GLY A 47 -9.96 -17.32 8.60
N HIS A 48 -10.49 -16.47 9.49
CA HIS A 48 -11.84 -15.91 9.35
C HIS A 48 -11.88 -14.82 8.29
N ILE A 49 -12.92 -14.83 7.47
CA ILE A 49 -13.20 -13.78 6.47
C ILE A 49 -13.51 -12.48 7.19
N ARG A 50 -12.90 -11.39 6.73
CA ARG A 50 -13.08 -10.04 7.29
C ARG A 50 -14.05 -9.21 6.46
N GLY A 51 -13.92 -9.27 5.15
CA GLY A 51 -14.74 -8.46 4.25
C GLY A 51 -14.24 -8.50 2.81
N THR A 52 -14.87 -7.69 1.96
CA THR A 52 -14.46 -7.46 0.58
C THR A 52 -13.77 -6.10 0.48
N ILE A 53 -12.55 -6.09 -0.04
CA ILE A 53 -11.71 -4.88 -0.11
C ILE A 53 -11.07 -4.71 -1.49
N HIS A 54 -10.50 -3.54 -1.78
CA HIS A 54 -9.71 -3.31 -3.00
C HIS A 54 -8.51 -4.27 -3.05
N ARG A 55 -8.19 -4.80 -4.22
CA ARG A 55 -7.04 -5.69 -4.43
C ARG A 55 -5.72 -5.06 -4.00
N GLY A 56 -5.55 -3.77 -4.31
CA GLY A 56 -4.39 -2.99 -3.90
C GLY A 56 -4.28 -2.84 -2.38
N ALA A 57 -5.39 -2.51 -1.71
CA ALA A 57 -5.45 -2.39 -0.26
C ALA A 57 -5.14 -3.73 0.43
N ASN A 58 -5.69 -4.84 -0.08
CA ASN A 58 -5.40 -6.19 0.41
C ASN A 58 -3.92 -6.53 0.32
N SER A 59 -3.29 -6.19 -0.81
CA SER A 59 -1.86 -6.46 -1.02
C SER A 59 -0.98 -5.67 -0.06
N LEU A 60 -1.33 -4.42 0.24
CA LEU A 60 -0.61 -3.61 1.22
C LEU A 60 -0.83 -4.11 2.65
N LEU A 61 -2.07 -4.45 3.01
CA LEU A 61 -2.41 -5.03 4.32
C LEU A 61 -1.60 -6.32 4.57
N GLY A 62 -1.53 -7.21 3.58
CA GLY A 62 -0.71 -8.41 3.68
C GLY A 62 0.77 -8.13 3.91
N LYS A 63 1.33 -7.05 3.33
CA LYS A 63 2.72 -6.65 3.61
C LYS A 63 2.90 -6.19 5.06
N LEU A 64 1.95 -5.42 5.59
CA LEU A 64 1.99 -4.97 6.98
C LEU A 64 1.91 -6.16 7.95
N GLU A 65 0.92 -7.03 7.78
CA GLU A 65 0.71 -8.18 8.66
C GLU A 65 1.85 -9.20 8.61
N ASN A 66 2.47 -9.41 7.45
CA ASN A 66 3.54 -10.38 7.32
C ASN A 66 4.91 -9.84 7.77
N ASN A 67 5.14 -8.52 7.66
CA ASN A 67 6.47 -7.96 7.89
C ASN A 67 6.62 -7.16 9.18
N HIS A 68 5.54 -6.80 9.89
CA HIS A 68 5.66 -5.95 11.08
C HIS A 68 6.69 -6.49 12.09
N LYS A 69 6.68 -7.81 12.34
CA LYS A 69 7.65 -8.48 13.24
C LYS A 69 9.09 -8.37 12.75
N ARG A 70 9.31 -8.51 11.43
CA ARG A 70 10.64 -8.42 10.81
C ARG A 70 11.25 -7.03 11.00
N TYR A 71 10.43 -5.99 11.06
CA TYR A 71 10.85 -4.62 11.31
C TYR A 71 10.81 -4.22 12.79
N GLY A 72 10.61 -5.17 13.72
CA GLY A 72 10.52 -4.88 15.15
C GLY A 72 9.27 -4.09 15.55
N VAL A 73 8.26 -4.00 14.67
CA VAL A 73 7.00 -3.31 14.93
C VAL A 73 6.04 -4.28 15.61
N THR A 74 5.62 -3.96 16.84
CA THR A 74 4.63 -4.76 17.57
C THR A 74 3.22 -4.52 17.02
N LEU A 75 2.27 -5.43 17.26
CA LEU A 75 0.88 -5.23 16.86
C LEU A 75 0.28 -3.92 17.42
N PRO A 76 0.46 -3.57 18.71
CA PRO A 76 0.02 -2.28 19.23
C PRO A 76 0.62 -1.08 18.50
N MET A 77 1.92 -1.13 18.16
CA MET A 77 2.56 -0.07 17.35
C MET A 77 1.97 0.01 15.95
N MET A 78 1.70 -1.13 15.31
CA MET A 78 1.08 -1.16 13.97
C MET A 78 -0.31 -0.52 13.98
N PHE A 79 -1.12 -0.78 15.02
CA PHE A 79 -2.42 -0.13 15.17
C PHE A 79 -2.30 1.37 15.46
N ALA A 80 -1.32 1.78 16.28
CA ALA A 80 -1.03 3.20 16.53
C ALA A 80 -0.58 3.93 15.24
N LEU A 81 0.26 3.29 14.41
CA LEU A 81 0.64 3.79 13.09
C LEU A 81 -0.62 4.04 12.25
N GLY A 82 -1.50 3.04 12.12
CA GLY A 82 -2.74 3.18 11.35
C GLY A 82 -3.63 4.34 11.83
N ARG A 83 -3.79 4.50 13.14
CA ARG A 83 -4.58 5.59 13.74
C ARG A 83 -4.00 6.98 13.47
N ASN A 84 -2.68 7.12 13.52
CA ASN A 84 -2.01 8.42 13.45
C ASN A 84 -1.52 8.79 12.05
N LEU A 85 -1.59 7.86 11.09
CA LEU A 85 -1.00 8.00 9.76
C LEU A 85 -1.52 9.23 9.00
N GLU A 86 -2.84 9.44 9.00
CA GLU A 86 -3.45 10.55 8.28
C GLU A 86 -2.94 11.90 8.78
N ALA A 87 -3.00 12.12 10.10
CA ALA A 87 -2.57 13.37 10.71
C ALA A 87 -1.08 13.64 10.45
N TYR A 88 -0.24 12.61 10.57
CA TYR A 88 1.19 12.72 10.32
C TYR A 88 1.51 13.08 8.86
N LEU A 89 0.82 12.47 7.87
CA LEU A 89 1.08 12.72 6.44
C LEU A 89 0.54 14.07 5.95
N LYS A 90 -0.51 14.60 6.58
CA LYS A 90 -1.12 15.88 6.22
C LYS A 90 -0.46 17.09 6.89
N GLN A 91 0.46 16.86 7.82
CA GLN A 91 1.16 17.93 8.51
C GLN A 91 2.10 18.67 7.54
N ASP A 92 2.10 20.01 7.62
CA ASP A 92 3.02 20.83 6.84
C ASP A 92 4.41 20.83 7.50
N PHE A 93 5.42 20.42 6.72
CA PHE A 93 6.83 20.39 7.10
C PHE A 93 7.69 21.30 6.23
N SER A 94 7.09 22.24 5.50
CA SER A 94 7.81 23.10 4.53
C SER A 94 8.93 23.94 5.16
N THR A 95 8.88 24.18 6.47
CA THR A 95 9.91 24.90 7.22
C THR A 95 11.02 24.01 7.77
N MET A 96 10.91 22.69 7.67
CA MET A 96 11.91 21.76 8.19
C MET A 96 13.10 21.59 7.24
N PRO A 97 14.29 21.28 7.77
CA PRO A 97 15.46 21.00 6.93
C PRO A 97 15.25 19.78 6.04
N LEU A 98 15.85 19.82 4.85
CA LEU A 98 15.85 18.69 3.92
C LEU A 98 16.77 17.57 4.41
N HIS A 99 16.37 16.32 4.16
CA HIS A 99 17.23 15.17 4.41
C HIS A 99 18.47 15.23 3.49
N PRO A 100 19.69 14.92 3.96
CA PRO A 100 20.91 15.07 3.16
C PRO A 100 20.94 14.28 1.83
N THR A 101 20.20 13.17 1.74
CA THR A 101 20.10 12.38 0.50
C THR A 101 18.99 12.87 -0.44
N HIS A 102 18.13 13.77 0.03
CA HIS A 102 17.13 14.40 -0.82
C HIS A 102 17.82 15.43 -1.71
N LYS A 103 17.71 15.24 -3.02
CA LYS A 103 18.23 16.20 -4.00
C LYS A 103 17.17 17.23 -4.30
N THR A 104 17.53 18.49 -4.12
CA THR A 104 16.76 19.62 -4.63
C THR A 104 16.60 19.51 -6.15
N ASP A 105 15.60 20.19 -6.70
CA ASP A 105 15.38 20.16 -8.13
C ASP A 105 16.54 20.78 -8.91
N GLU A 106 17.26 21.71 -8.30
CA GLU A 106 18.50 22.25 -8.85
C GLU A 106 19.59 21.20 -8.93
N GLU A 107 19.84 20.44 -7.86
CA GLU A 107 20.83 19.37 -7.85
C GLU A 107 20.45 18.24 -8.83
N LYS A 108 19.16 17.92 -8.96
CA LYS A 108 18.67 16.99 -9.99
C LYS A 108 18.95 17.53 -11.39
N ARG A 109 18.72 18.84 -11.62
CA ARG A 109 18.99 19.51 -12.91
C ARG A 109 20.48 19.48 -13.26
N ILE A 110 21.35 19.87 -12.32
CA ILE A 110 22.81 19.81 -12.49
C ILE A 110 23.25 18.39 -12.80
N ARG A 111 22.79 17.38 -12.04
CA ARG A 111 23.13 15.98 -12.29
C ARG A 111 22.73 15.52 -13.68
N ARG A 112 21.49 15.82 -14.12
CA ARG A 112 21.01 15.47 -15.47
C ARG A 112 21.87 16.11 -16.55
N ASN A 113 22.17 17.40 -16.41
CA ASN A 113 22.99 18.13 -17.37
C ASN A 113 24.43 17.59 -17.44
N THR A 114 25.04 17.31 -16.29
CA THR A 114 26.37 16.70 -16.23
C THR A 114 26.41 15.33 -16.89
N LEU A 115 25.40 14.47 -16.64
CA LEU A 115 25.30 13.17 -17.29
C LEU A 115 25.10 13.29 -18.81
N ALA A 116 24.25 14.22 -19.26
CA ALA A 116 24.04 14.48 -20.68
C ALA A 116 25.31 14.97 -21.37
N ARG A 117 26.08 15.86 -20.73
CA ARG A 117 27.38 16.34 -21.22
C ARG A 117 28.38 15.17 -21.37
N LYS A 118 28.51 14.33 -20.35
CA LYS A 118 29.39 13.14 -20.39
C LYS A 118 29.01 12.18 -21.52
N ARG A 119 27.72 11.90 -21.71
CA ARG A 119 27.24 11.03 -22.80
C ARG A 119 27.57 11.59 -24.18
N ARG A 120 27.40 12.91 -24.37
CA ARG A 120 27.73 13.58 -25.64
C ARG A 120 29.24 13.54 -25.93
N ALA A 121 30.06 13.75 -24.92
CA ALA A 121 31.53 13.65 -25.04
C ALA A 121 31.95 12.23 -25.45
N ALA A 122 31.44 11.20 -24.75
CA ALA A 122 31.76 9.81 -25.07
C ALA A 122 31.28 9.38 -26.47
N LYS A 123 30.15 9.91 -26.97
CA LYS A 123 29.70 9.64 -28.35
C LYS A 123 30.65 10.26 -29.38
N LYS A 124 31.15 11.47 -29.11
CA LYS A 124 32.09 12.18 -29.98
C LYS A 124 33.47 11.52 -30.02
N GLU A 125 33.90 10.85 -28.95
CA GLU A 125 35.16 10.07 -28.93
C GLU A 125 35.05 8.72 -29.67
N LEU A 126 33.82 8.26 -29.95
CA LEU A 126 33.55 7.00 -30.66
C LEU A 126 33.29 7.19 -32.17
N GLU A 127 33.08 8.43 -32.62
CA GLU A 127 32.93 8.86 -34.02
C GLU A 127 34.29 9.29 -34.59
#